data_AF-A0A7J4EWS0-F1
#
_entry.id   AF-A0A7J4EWS0-F1
#
_cell.length_a   1.000
_cell.length_b   1.000
_cell.length_c   1.000
_cell.angle_alpha   90.00
_cell.angle_beta   90.00
_cell.angle_gamma   90.00
#
_symmetry.space_group_name_H-M   'P 1'
#
loop_
_entity.id
_entity.type
_entity.pdbx_description
1 polymer ?
#
loop_
_entity_poly.entity_id
_entity_poly.type
_entity_poly.pdbx_seq_one_letter_code
_entity_poly.pdbx_strand_id
1 'polypeptide(L)'
;MTLAEKIVSKKLKEDVGEGDTVEIDIDLAMTHDGSTPLAVKAFKEIGDRVWDREKIVISFDHNVPANTVKAANMHKITREFIREQGIKHVYREGEGICHQVLIEGGHVKPNMMIAGGDSHTCTHGAFGAFATGFGATDMGYIFATGKTWIKVPRTIRVNIEGYNEGITSKDIVLRVCKEVGRRGAIYMAIEYGGEVVKRMGMEDRVVLSNMAVEMGAKVGLIEADEKTYEYLRDKVSEKEL
;
A
#
# COMPACT_ATOMS: atom_id res chain seq x y z
N MET A 1 6.80 21.40 -3.73
CA MET A 1 6.00 20.27 -3.25
C MET A 1 6.80 18.99 -3.32
N THR A 2 6.74 18.22 -2.24
CA THR A 2 7.25 16.85 -2.11
C THR A 2 6.43 15.89 -3.00
N LEU A 3 6.90 14.66 -3.20
CA LEU A 3 6.13 13.67 -3.96
C LEU A 3 4.80 13.33 -3.28
N ALA A 4 4.78 13.24 -1.94
CA ALA A 4 3.56 13.02 -1.16
C ALA A 4 2.52 14.13 -1.40
N GLU A 5 2.93 15.40 -1.29
CA GLU A 5 2.07 16.55 -1.55
C GLU A 5 1.55 16.53 -3.00
N LYS A 6 2.41 16.27 -3.99
CA LYS A 6 2.00 16.21 -5.40
C LYS A 6 0.94 15.14 -5.67
N ILE A 7 1.08 13.94 -5.10
CA ILE A 7 0.11 12.85 -5.30
C ILE A 7 -1.24 13.25 -4.72
N VAL A 8 -1.25 13.75 -3.47
CA VAL A 8 -2.49 14.17 -2.80
C VAL A 8 -3.13 15.35 -3.52
N SER A 9 -2.35 16.36 -3.89
CA SER A 9 -2.85 17.53 -4.65
C SER A 9 -3.44 17.14 -5.99
N LYS A 10 -2.78 16.25 -6.73
CA LYS A 10 -3.29 15.74 -8.01
C LYS A 10 -4.62 15.01 -7.82
N LYS A 11 -4.76 14.26 -6.72
CA LYS A 11 -5.99 13.52 -6.42
C LYS A 11 -7.16 14.45 -6.10
N LEU A 12 -6.91 15.50 -5.32
CA LEU A 12 -7.93 16.47 -4.90
C LEU A 12 -8.19 17.57 -5.94
N LYS A 13 -7.28 17.76 -6.90
CA LYS A 13 -7.26 18.88 -7.86
C LYS A 13 -7.14 20.25 -7.17
N GLU A 14 -6.44 20.28 -6.04
CA GLU A 14 -6.11 21.48 -5.28
C GLU A 14 -4.72 21.34 -4.63
N ASP A 15 -4.06 22.46 -4.39
CA ASP A 15 -2.75 22.45 -3.74
C ASP A 15 -2.90 22.21 -2.23
N VAL A 16 -2.15 21.25 -1.69
CA VAL A 16 -2.11 20.91 -0.27
C VAL A 16 -0.68 20.92 0.24
N GLY A 17 -0.50 21.21 1.53
CA GLY A 17 0.80 21.20 2.19
C GLY A 17 0.84 20.26 3.39
N GLU A 18 2.05 20.03 3.89
CA GLU A 18 2.27 19.37 5.18
C GLU A 18 1.30 19.86 6.27
N GLY A 19 0.65 18.92 6.95
CA GLY A 19 -0.22 19.19 8.10
C GLY A 19 -1.69 19.38 7.75
N ASP A 20 -2.03 19.65 6.49
CA ASP A 20 -3.41 19.73 6.03
C ASP A 20 -4.13 18.41 6.24
N THR A 21 -5.40 18.47 6.67
CA THR A 21 -6.25 17.29 6.86
C THR A 21 -7.31 17.28 5.78
N VAL A 22 -7.32 16.23 4.96
CA VAL A 22 -8.10 16.16 3.73
C VAL A 22 -8.88 14.85 3.66
N GLU A 23 -10.09 14.92 3.10
CA GLU A 23 -10.86 13.75 2.70
C GLU A 23 -10.43 13.36 1.28
N ILE A 24 -10.07 12.10 1.06
CA ILE A 24 -9.52 11.63 -0.21
C ILE A 24 -10.19 10.35 -0.68
N ASP A 25 -10.47 10.30 -1.99
CA ASP A 25 -10.98 9.09 -2.65
C ASP A 25 -9.90 8.02 -2.73
N ILE A 26 -10.26 6.78 -2.42
CA ILE A 26 -9.40 5.61 -2.49
C ILE A 26 -9.50 4.97 -3.88
N ASP A 27 -8.35 4.73 -4.50
CA ASP A 27 -8.27 4.04 -5.79
C ASP A 27 -8.31 2.52 -5.64
N LEU A 28 -7.74 2.01 -4.55
CA LEU A 28 -7.66 0.59 -4.26
C LEU A 28 -7.67 0.36 -2.74
N ALA A 29 -8.53 -0.54 -2.28
CA ALA A 29 -8.47 -1.07 -0.93
C ALA A 29 -8.08 -2.55 -0.96
N MET A 30 -7.16 -2.94 -0.08
CA MET A 30 -6.75 -4.33 0.09
C MET A 30 -6.94 -4.77 1.54
N THR A 31 -7.49 -5.96 1.73
CA THR A 31 -7.44 -6.66 3.01
C THR A 31 -7.00 -8.10 2.79
N HIS A 32 -6.58 -8.77 3.86
CA HIS A 32 -6.19 -10.17 3.81
C HIS A 32 -7.01 -10.99 4.82
N ASP A 33 -6.82 -12.30 4.85
CA ASP A 33 -7.57 -13.24 5.69
C ASP A 33 -7.60 -12.91 7.19
N GLY A 34 -6.56 -12.22 7.69
CA GLY A 34 -6.47 -11.74 9.07
C GLY A 34 -7.22 -10.44 9.36
N SER A 35 -7.26 -9.51 8.39
CA SER A 35 -7.87 -8.18 8.57
C SER A 35 -9.29 -8.05 8.00
N THR A 36 -9.61 -8.82 6.96
CA THR A 36 -10.92 -8.79 6.30
C THR A 36 -12.08 -9.03 7.27
N PRO A 37 -12.08 -10.07 8.13
CA PRO A 37 -13.22 -10.30 9.03
C PRO A 37 -13.48 -9.14 10.00
N LEU A 38 -12.42 -8.45 10.43
CA LEU A 38 -12.52 -7.30 11.33
C LEU A 38 -13.06 -6.07 10.58
N ALA A 39 -12.56 -5.81 9.36
CA ALA A 39 -13.05 -4.74 8.50
C ALA A 39 -14.52 -4.96 8.11
N VAL A 40 -14.91 -6.20 7.80
CA VAL A 40 -16.30 -6.58 7.51
C VAL A 40 -17.21 -6.33 8.70
N LYS A 41 -16.76 -6.64 9.92
CA LYS A 41 -17.54 -6.34 11.12
C LYS A 41 -17.79 -4.84 11.25
N ALA A 42 -16.76 -4.01 11.08
CA ALA A 42 -16.91 -2.55 11.15
C ALA A 42 -17.80 -2.00 10.00
N PHE A 43 -17.61 -2.51 8.79
CA PHE A 43 -18.40 -2.14 7.61
C PHE A 43 -19.90 -2.41 7.82
N LYS A 44 -20.28 -3.58 8.34
CA LYS A 44 -21.70 -3.96 8.55
C LYS A 44 -22.45 -3.08 9.55
N GLU A 45 -21.73 -2.32 10.39
CA GLU A 45 -22.35 -1.35 11.31
C GLU A 45 -22.75 -0.04 10.59
N ILE A 46 -22.20 0.23 9.40
CA ILE A 46 -22.32 1.54 8.72
C ILE A 46 -22.74 1.44 7.24
N GLY A 47 -22.81 0.24 6.66
CA GLY A 47 -23.19 0.05 5.27
C GLY A 47 -23.56 -1.39 4.91
N ASP A 48 -24.35 -1.52 3.85
CA ASP A 48 -24.85 -2.81 3.34
C ASP A 48 -24.10 -3.29 2.08
N ARG A 49 -23.61 -2.34 1.28
CA ARG A 49 -22.89 -2.60 0.02
C ARG A 49 -21.55 -1.88 -0.01
N VAL A 50 -20.53 -2.58 -0.51
CA VAL A 50 -19.22 -1.95 -0.73
C VAL A 50 -19.32 -0.87 -1.81
N TRP A 51 -18.52 0.20 -1.67
CA TRP A 51 -18.57 1.35 -2.58
C TRP A 51 -18.27 0.95 -4.03
N ASP A 52 -17.30 0.05 -4.21
CA ASP A 52 -16.89 -0.45 -5.53
C ASP A 52 -16.20 -1.81 -5.36
N ARG A 53 -16.87 -2.86 -5.85
CA ARG A 53 -16.39 -4.25 -5.79
C ARG A 53 -15.19 -4.54 -6.69
N GLU A 54 -14.87 -3.65 -7.63
CA GLU A 54 -13.72 -3.74 -8.55
C GLU A 54 -12.48 -3.05 -7.98
N LYS A 55 -12.65 -2.19 -6.96
CA LYS A 55 -11.55 -1.50 -6.27
C LYS A 55 -11.15 -2.15 -4.94
N ILE A 56 -11.70 -3.33 -4.66
CA ILE A 56 -11.38 -4.11 -3.46
C ILE A 56 -10.68 -5.39 -3.87
N VAL A 57 -9.50 -5.61 -3.27
CA VAL A 57 -8.72 -6.83 -3.42
C VAL A 57 -8.67 -7.57 -2.09
N ILE A 58 -8.96 -8.87 -2.10
CA ILE A 58 -8.87 -9.71 -0.90
C ILE A 58 -7.88 -10.84 -1.15
N SER A 59 -6.88 -10.98 -0.28
CA SER A 59 -5.89 -12.07 -0.34
C SER A 59 -5.98 -13.05 0.83
N PHE A 60 -5.72 -14.33 0.59
CA PHE A 60 -5.52 -15.34 1.64
C PHE A 60 -4.04 -15.70 1.73
N ASP A 61 -3.32 -15.14 2.71
CA ASP A 61 -1.86 -15.31 2.82
C ASP A 61 -1.33 -15.49 4.25
N HIS A 62 -1.96 -14.93 5.28
CA HIS A 62 -1.38 -14.94 6.63
C HIS A 62 -1.54 -16.29 7.35
N ASN A 63 -2.67 -16.97 7.15
CA ASN A 63 -2.96 -18.24 7.84
C ASN A 63 -3.30 -19.33 6.82
N VAL A 64 -2.36 -19.66 5.94
CA VAL A 64 -2.57 -20.61 4.84
C VAL A 64 -1.59 -21.79 4.92
N PRO A 65 -2.08 -23.04 5.06
CA PRO A 65 -3.45 -23.43 5.43
C PRO A 65 -3.85 -22.90 6.82
N ALA A 66 -5.16 -22.88 7.11
CA ALA A 66 -5.67 -22.43 8.40
C ALA A 66 -5.06 -23.23 9.57
N ASN A 67 -4.23 -22.57 10.36
CA ASN A 67 -3.46 -23.17 11.46
C ASN A 67 -4.27 -23.33 12.76
N THR A 68 -5.45 -22.71 12.86
CA THR A 68 -6.32 -22.74 14.03
C THR A 68 -7.79 -22.71 13.63
N VAL A 69 -8.68 -23.15 14.54
CA VAL A 69 -10.15 -23.01 14.35
C VAL A 69 -10.56 -21.55 14.17
N LYS A 70 -9.87 -20.63 14.87
CA LYS A 70 -10.10 -19.18 14.71
C LYS A 70 -9.75 -18.73 13.29
N ALA A 71 -8.59 -19.15 12.75
CA ALA A 71 -8.22 -18.85 11.37
C ALA A 71 -9.22 -19.43 10.37
N ALA A 72 -9.67 -20.67 10.56
CA ALA A 72 -10.69 -21.29 9.70
C ALA A 72 -12.03 -20.51 9.72
N ASN A 73 -12.45 -20.03 10.89
CA ASN A 73 -13.64 -19.17 11.01
C ASN A 73 -13.46 -17.81 10.33
N MET A 74 -12.27 -17.20 10.47
CA MET A 74 -11.92 -15.96 9.76
C MET A 74 -11.99 -16.17 8.24
N HIS A 75 -11.43 -17.26 7.73
CA HIS A 75 -11.53 -17.61 6.31
C HIS A 75 -12.97 -17.78 5.86
N LYS A 76 -13.81 -18.43 6.66
CA LYS A 76 -15.25 -18.58 6.37
C LYS A 76 -15.94 -17.22 6.22
N ILE A 77 -15.76 -16.31 7.18
CA ILE A 77 -16.33 -14.94 7.15
C ILE A 77 -15.87 -14.20 5.89
N THR A 78 -14.57 -14.26 5.57
CA THR A 78 -14.01 -13.62 4.39
C THR A 78 -14.64 -14.15 3.10
N ARG A 79 -14.81 -15.48 2.98
CA ARG A 79 -15.44 -16.11 1.81
C ARG A 79 -16.92 -15.76 1.68
N GLU A 80 -17.65 -15.69 2.79
CA GLU A 80 -19.05 -15.24 2.80
C GLU A 80 -19.16 -13.80 2.32
N PHE A 81 -18.33 -12.90 2.84
CA PHE A 81 -18.29 -11.50 2.40
C PHE A 81 -17.97 -11.35 0.91
N ILE A 82 -16.96 -12.07 0.41
CA ILE A 82 -16.61 -12.09 -1.03
C ILE A 82 -17.84 -12.44 -1.88
N ARG A 83 -18.59 -13.47 -1.50
CA ARG A 83 -19.79 -13.92 -2.23
C ARG A 83 -20.92 -12.90 -2.12
N GLU A 84 -21.16 -12.40 -0.91
CA GLU A 84 -22.25 -11.45 -0.60
C GLU A 84 -22.10 -10.14 -1.38
N GLN A 85 -20.88 -9.60 -1.43
CA GLN A 85 -20.56 -8.33 -2.08
C GLN A 85 -20.13 -8.49 -3.54
N GLY A 86 -19.84 -9.72 -3.98
CA GLY A 86 -19.43 -10.02 -5.35
C GLY A 86 -18.06 -9.45 -5.70
N ILE A 87 -17.12 -9.47 -4.76
CA ILE A 87 -15.75 -8.95 -4.92
C ILE A 87 -15.06 -9.65 -6.10
N LYS A 88 -14.47 -8.86 -6.99
CA LYS A 88 -13.89 -9.35 -8.26
C LYS A 88 -12.47 -9.86 -8.11
N HIS A 89 -11.65 -9.15 -7.33
CA HIS A 89 -10.23 -9.45 -7.20
C HIS A 89 -9.98 -10.21 -5.91
N VAL A 90 -9.80 -11.53 -6.04
CA VAL A 90 -9.60 -12.42 -4.90
C VAL A 90 -8.40 -13.30 -5.19
N TYR A 91 -7.38 -13.19 -4.35
CA TYR A 91 -6.22 -14.07 -4.37
C TYR A 91 -6.42 -15.20 -3.36
N ARG A 92 -6.38 -16.44 -3.83
CA ARG A 92 -6.66 -17.65 -3.05
C ARG A 92 -5.42 -18.14 -2.31
N GLU A 93 -5.65 -19.13 -1.45
CA GLU A 93 -4.60 -19.82 -0.73
C GLU A 93 -3.47 -20.31 -1.66
N GLY A 94 -2.24 -19.94 -1.32
CA GLY A 94 -1.04 -20.37 -2.03
C GLY A 94 -0.66 -19.50 -3.23
N GLU A 95 -1.44 -18.47 -3.57
CA GLU A 95 -1.10 -17.56 -4.67
C GLU A 95 0.00 -16.55 -4.31
N GLY A 96 0.12 -16.16 -3.04
CA GLY A 96 1.25 -15.36 -2.56
C GLY A 96 0.89 -14.35 -1.47
N ILE A 97 1.90 -13.61 -1.00
CA ILE A 97 1.75 -12.56 0.01
C ILE A 97 0.94 -11.41 -0.55
N CYS A 98 0.04 -10.82 0.24
CA CYS A 98 -0.92 -9.79 -0.19
C CYS A 98 -0.28 -8.63 -0.96
N HIS A 99 0.84 -8.08 -0.49
CA HIS A 99 1.53 -7.00 -1.21
C HIS A 99 2.15 -7.45 -2.54
N GLN A 100 2.65 -8.69 -2.60
CA GLN A 100 3.27 -9.25 -3.80
C GLN A 100 2.21 -9.49 -4.88
N VAL A 101 1.10 -10.15 -4.54
CA VAL A 101 0.03 -10.44 -5.51
C VAL A 101 -0.67 -9.17 -6.00
N LEU A 102 -0.70 -8.11 -5.19
CA LEU A 102 -1.17 -6.79 -5.62
C LEU A 102 -0.31 -6.21 -6.73
N ILE A 103 1.02 -6.32 -6.58
CA ILE A 103 2.00 -5.83 -7.55
C ILE A 103 1.98 -6.67 -8.82
N GLU A 104 2.06 -8.00 -8.69
CA GLU A 104 2.08 -8.92 -9.83
C GLU A 104 0.77 -8.92 -10.60
N GLY A 105 -0.35 -8.70 -9.91
CA GLY A 105 -1.68 -8.56 -10.50
C GLY A 105 -1.95 -7.22 -11.20
N GLY A 106 -0.97 -6.30 -11.24
CA GLY A 106 -1.13 -5.01 -11.91
C GLY A 106 -2.10 -4.04 -11.22
N HIS A 107 -2.41 -4.27 -9.94
CA HIS A 107 -3.34 -3.42 -9.19
C HIS A 107 -2.71 -2.09 -8.75
N VAL A 108 -1.38 -2.06 -8.63
CA VAL A 108 -0.62 -0.91 -8.10
C VAL A 108 -0.08 -0.08 -9.25
N LYS A 109 -0.53 1.18 -9.36
CA LYS A 109 -0.16 2.09 -10.45
C LYS A 109 0.28 3.45 -9.89
N PRO A 110 1.09 4.22 -10.64
CA PRO A 110 1.56 5.53 -10.19
C PRO A 110 0.40 6.48 -9.86
N ASN A 111 0.61 7.33 -8.85
CA ASN A 111 -0.34 8.33 -8.37
C ASN A 111 -1.63 7.79 -7.71
N MET A 112 -1.75 6.48 -7.48
CA MET A 112 -2.92 5.93 -6.77
C MET A 112 -2.88 6.25 -5.28
N MET A 113 -4.08 6.39 -4.70
CA MET A 113 -4.30 6.34 -3.25
C MET A 113 -4.69 4.91 -2.85
N ILE A 114 -3.80 4.21 -2.15
CA ILE A 114 -3.99 2.79 -1.80
C ILE A 114 -4.14 2.64 -0.28
N ALA A 115 -5.25 2.05 0.12
CA ALA A 115 -5.53 1.68 1.50
C ALA A 115 -5.34 0.18 1.70
N GLY A 116 -4.65 -0.20 2.77
CA GLY A 116 -4.49 -1.62 3.09
C GLY A 116 -4.77 -1.91 4.56
N GLY A 117 -5.44 -3.02 4.82
CA GLY A 117 -5.63 -3.57 6.16
C GLY A 117 -4.38 -4.26 6.71
N ASP A 118 -3.19 -3.77 6.36
CA ASP A 118 -1.89 -4.31 6.75
C ASP A 118 -0.85 -3.17 6.92
N SER A 119 0.07 -3.30 7.87
CA SER A 119 1.07 -2.27 8.19
C SER A 119 2.05 -2.00 7.05
N HIS A 120 2.40 -3.02 6.27
CA HIS A 120 3.40 -2.95 5.21
C HIS A 120 2.80 -2.55 3.86
N THR A 121 1.57 -2.05 3.84
CA THR A 121 0.96 -1.46 2.63
C THR A 121 1.80 -0.32 2.03
N CYS A 122 2.68 0.30 2.82
CA CYS A 122 3.69 1.24 2.34
C CYS A 122 4.61 0.68 1.23
N THR A 123 4.71 -0.64 1.09
CA THR A 123 5.41 -1.35 0.00
C THR A 123 5.05 -0.80 -1.39
N HIS A 124 3.77 -0.51 -1.63
CA HIS A 124 3.29 -0.07 -2.93
C HIS A 124 3.76 1.35 -3.31
N GLY A 125 4.33 2.10 -2.37
CA GLY A 125 4.94 3.40 -2.66
C GLY A 125 6.17 3.33 -3.55
N ALA A 126 6.73 2.14 -3.78
CA ALA A 126 7.77 1.88 -4.78
C ALA A 126 7.34 2.24 -6.21
N PHE A 127 6.02 2.26 -6.47
CA PHE A 127 5.41 2.59 -7.76
C PHE A 127 5.00 4.06 -7.88
N GLY A 128 5.38 4.92 -6.93
CA GLY A 128 4.90 6.30 -6.89
C GLY A 128 3.42 6.42 -6.52
N ALA A 129 2.87 5.45 -5.78
CA ALA A 129 1.53 5.49 -5.22
C ALA A 129 1.59 5.91 -3.74
N PHE A 130 0.61 6.68 -3.26
CA PHE A 130 0.49 6.96 -1.83
C PHE A 130 -0.26 5.78 -1.18
N ALA A 131 0.49 4.86 -0.59
CA ALA A 131 -0.02 3.63 -0.02
C ALA A 131 0.24 3.54 1.49
N THR A 132 -0.80 3.31 2.29
CA THR A 132 -0.67 3.25 3.75
C THR A 132 -1.57 2.20 4.37
N GLY A 133 -1.09 1.65 5.49
CA GLY A 133 -1.88 0.79 6.36
C GLY A 133 -2.96 1.55 7.10
N PHE A 134 -4.09 0.90 7.32
CA PHE A 134 -5.27 1.37 8.05
C PHE A 134 -5.79 0.29 9.00
N GLY A 135 -6.43 0.72 10.09
CA GLY A 135 -7.07 -0.19 11.03
C GLY A 135 -8.40 -0.74 10.49
N ALA A 136 -8.95 -1.74 11.18
CA ALA A 136 -10.22 -2.37 10.78
C ALA A 136 -11.39 -1.37 10.67
N THR A 137 -11.47 -0.40 11.57
CA THR A 137 -12.51 0.65 11.54
C THR A 137 -12.41 1.51 10.30
N ASP A 138 -11.20 2.00 9.98
CA ASP A 138 -10.96 2.82 8.79
C ASP A 138 -11.20 2.02 7.51
N MET A 139 -10.79 0.75 7.47
CA MET A 139 -11.08 -0.14 6.33
C MET A 139 -12.57 -0.40 6.16
N GLY A 140 -13.33 -0.53 7.25
CA GLY A 140 -14.79 -0.61 7.19
C GLY A 140 -15.43 0.65 6.62
N TYR A 141 -14.94 1.83 7.03
CA TYR A 141 -15.36 3.12 6.48
C TYR A 141 -15.02 3.27 4.99
N ILE A 142 -13.80 2.88 4.59
CA ILE A 142 -13.36 2.86 3.20
C ILE A 142 -14.24 1.92 2.40
N PHE A 143 -14.52 0.71 2.88
CA PHE A 143 -15.43 -0.23 2.23
C PHE A 143 -16.82 0.37 2.01
N ALA A 144 -17.34 1.16 2.95
CA ALA A 144 -18.65 1.79 2.82
C ALA A 144 -18.67 3.01 1.87
N THR A 145 -17.59 3.80 1.84
CA THR A 145 -17.63 5.15 1.24
C THR A 145 -16.69 5.33 0.05
N GLY A 146 -15.66 4.51 -0.09
CA GLY A 146 -14.56 4.71 -1.03
C GLY A 146 -13.66 5.89 -0.67
N LYS A 147 -13.75 6.41 0.56
CA LYS A 147 -13.02 7.58 1.02
C LYS A 147 -12.33 7.34 2.35
N THR A 148 -11.37 8.21 2.67
CA THR A 148 -10.78 8.28 4.01
C THR A 148 -10.27 9.69 4.31
N TRP A 149 -9.89 9.92 5.56
CA TRP A 149 -9.25 11.17 5.98
C TRP A 149 -7.78 10.92 6.25
N ILE A 150 -6.91 11.74 5.66
CA ILE A 150 -5.48 11.72 5.96
C ILE A 150 -5.01 13.11 6.36
N LYS A 151 -3.97 13.14 7.19
CA LYS A 151 -3.13 14.31 7.36
C LYS A 151 -1.96 14.21 6.38
N VAL A 152 -1.76 15.23 5.55
CA VAL A 152 -0.64 15.28 4.60
C VAL A 152 0.66 15.23 5.39
N PRO A 153 1.51 14.21 5.19
CA PRO A 153 2.67 13.99 6.03
C PRO A 153 3.83 14.92 5.63
N ARG A 154 4.62 15.32 6.62
CA ARG A 154 5.97 15.86 6.36
C ARG A 154 6.81 14.81 5.65
N THR A 155 7.70 15.22 4.75
CA THR A 155 8.60 14.29 4.04
C THR A 155 10.03 14.34 4.55
N ILE A 156 10.62 13.17 4.80
CA ILE A 156 12.06 12.97 4.94
C ILE A 156 12.61 12.50 3.60
N ARG A 157 13.45 13.32 2.97
CA ARG A 157 14.15 12.94 1.74
C ARG A 157 15.38 12.11 2.05
N VAL A 158 15.49 10.94 1.44
CA VAL A 158 16.64 10.03 1.55
C VAL A 158 17.29 9.90 0.18
N ASN A 159 18.41 10.60 -0.03
CA ASN A 159 19.21 10.48 -1.25
C ASN A 159 20.28 9.40 -1.06
N ILE A 160 20.27 8.40 -1.94
CA ILE A 160 21.19 7.25 -1.92
C ILE A 160 22.07 7.34 -3.17
N GLU A 161 23.37 7.49 -2.94
CA GLU A 161 24.39 7.73 -3.98
C GLU A 161 25.56 6.75 -3.82
N GLY A 162 26.38 6.64 -4.87
CA GLY A 162 27.54 5.75 -4.92
C GLY A 162 27.22 4.35 -5.46
N TYR A 163 28.14 3.43 -5.26
CA TYR A 163 28.07 2.07 -5.79
C TYR A 163 28.83 1.09 -4.90
N ASN A 164 28.26 -0.09 -4.71
CA ASN A 164 28.90 -1.19 -3.99
C ASN A 164 28.24 -2.52 -4.42
N GLU A 165 29.02 -3.40 -5.05
CA GLU A 165 28.54 -4.71 -5.57
C GLU A 165 28.23 -5.74 -4.48
N GLY A 166 28.76 -5.55 -3.28
CA GLY A 166 28.64 -6.50 -2.18
C GLY A 166 27.40 -6.33 -1.31
N ILE A 167 26.50 -5.40 -1.63
CA ILE A 167 25.32 -5.07 -0.82
C ILE A 167 24.05 -5.00 -1.67
N THR A 168 22.92 -5.28 -1.04
CA THR A 168 21.59 -5.31 -1.66
C THR A 168 20.73 -4.13 -1.23
N SER A 169 19.55 -3.98 -1.85
CA SER A 169 18.51 -3.05 -1.38
C SER A 169 18.13 -3.28 0.08
N LYS A 170 18.17 -4.52 0.58
CA LYS A 170 17.91 -4.84 1.99
C LYS A 170 18.97 -4.22 2.91
N ASP A 171 20.24 -4.37 2.58
CA ASP A 171 21.35 -3.81 3.38
C ASP A 171 21.27 -2.28 3.41
N ILE A 172 20.94 -1.67 2.27
CA ILE A 172 20.74 -0.22 2.14
C ILE A 172 19.61 0.24 3.06
N VAL A 173 18.42 -0.36 2.97
CA VAL A 173 17.29 0.11 3.77
C VAL A 173 17.48 -0.16 5.27
N LEU A 174 18.17 -1.25 5.65
CA LEU A 174 18.56 -1.48 7.05
C LEU A 174 19.52 -0.39 7.56
N ARG A 175 20.44 0.10 6.71
CA ARG A 175 21.29 1.25 7.04
C ARG A 175 20.47 2.52 7.24
N VAL A 176 19.45 2.76 6.40
CA VAL A 176 18.52 3.89 6.54
C VAL A 176 17.71 3.77 7.84
N CYS A 177 17.19 2.58 8.16
CA CYS A 177 16.50 2.31 9.42
C CYS A 177 17.36 2.63 10.63
N LYS A 178 18.68 2.40 10.56
CA LYS A 178 19.61 2.74 11.64
C LYS A 178 19.79 4.26 11.80
N GLU A 179 19.90 5.01 10.69
CA GLU A 179 20.07 6.47 10.72
C GLU A 179 18.80 7.20 11.16
N VAL A 180 17.65 6.83 10.60
CA VAL A 180 16.36 7.43 10.95
C VAL A 180 15.93 6.96 12.34
N GLY A 181 16.14 5.68 12.65
CA GLY A 181 15.67 5.05 13.87
C GLY A 181 14.20 4.64 13.81
N ARG A 182 13.83 3.64 14.62
CA ARG A 182 12.48 3.01 14.63
C ARG A 182 11.28 3.94 14.88
N ARG A 183 11.54 5.16 15.35
CA ARG A 183 10.51 6.18 15.65
C ARG A 183 10.87 7.53 15.02
N GLY A 184 11.88 7.58 14.16
CA GLY A 184 12.38 8.83 13.58
C GLY A 184 11.52 9.40 12.47
N ALA A 185 10.61 8.59 11.90
CA ALA A 185 9.72 9.00 10.83
C ALA A 185 8.23 8.91 11.20
N ILE A 186 7.88 8.98 12.50
CA ILE A 186 6.47 8.86 12.94
C ILE A 186 5.56 9.83 12.18
N TYR A 187 4.57 9.29 11.46
CA TYR A 187 3.62 10.03 10.61
C TYR A 187 4.25 10.86 9.47
N MET A 188 5.52 10.61 9.14
CA MET A 188 6.22 11.25 8.03
C MET A 188 6.21 10.32 6.80
N ALA A 189 6.32 10.89 5.60
CA ALA A 189 6.68 10.15 4.41
C ALA A 189 8.20 10.01 4.34
N ILE A 190 8.69 8.84 3.90
CA ILE A 190 10.07 8.69 3.47
C ILE A 190 10.07 8.72 1.94
N GLU A 191 10.80 9.66 1.36
CA GLU A 191 10.93 9.78 -0.10
C GLU A 191 12.35 9.38 -0.48
N TYR A 192 12.49 8.20 -1.09
CA TYR A 192 13.78 7.70 -1.53
C TYR A 192 14.11 8.21 -2.94
N GLY A 193 15.35 8.61 -3.15
CA GLY A 193 15.87 8.91 -4.47
C GLY A 193 17.38 8.93 -4.49
N GLY A 194 17.95 9.65 -5.46
CA GLY A 194 19.38 9.59 -5.74
C GLY A 194 19.72 8.55 -6.82
N GLU A 195 20.98 8.55 -7.22
CA GLU A 195 21.47 7.78 -8.37
C GLU A 195 21.26 6.26 -8.19
N VAL A 196 21.43 5.75 -6.96
CA VAL A 196 21.26 4.32 -6.68
C VAL A 196 19.82 3.88 -6.88
N VAL A 197 18.85 4.66 -6.38
CA VAL A 197 17.42 4.35 -6.52
C VAL A 197 16.99 4.35 -8.00
N LYS A 198 17.52 5.27 -8.81
CA LYS A 198 17.31 5.29 -10.26
C LYS A 198 17.87 4.02 -10.94
N ARG A 199 19.00 3.51 -10.46
CA ARG A 199 19.60 2.25 -10.95
C ARG A 199 18.90 0.98 -10.48
N MET A 200 18.17 1.00 -9.37
CA MET A 200 17.42 -0.17 -8.87
C MET A 200 16.37 -0.66 -9.87
N GLY A 201 16.15 -1.99 -9.90
CA GLY A 201 14.95 -2.60 -10.47
C GLY A 201 13.74 -2.41 -9.55
N MET A 202 12.55 -2.82 -9.98
CA MET A 202 11.33 -2.63 -9.17
C MET A 202 11.33 -3.48 -7.90
N GLU A 203 11.93 -4.66 -7.95
CA GLU A 203 12.06 -5.59 -6.82
C GLU A 203 12.87 -4.94 -5.68
N ASP A 204 13.96 -4.27 -6.01
CA ASP A 204 14.79 -3.55 -5.04
C ASP A 204 14.08 -2.32 -4.45
N ARG A 205 13.30 -1.60 -5.27
CA ARG A 205 12.51 -0.45 -4.82
C ARG A 205 11.41 -0.88 -3.84
N VAL A 206 10.77 -2.01 -4.13
CA VAL A 206 9.77 -2.65 -3.26
C VAL A 206 10.35 -2.95 -1.88
N VAL A 207 11.60 -3.44 -1.81
CA VAL A 207 12.29 -3.69 -0.53
C VAL A 207 12.48 -2.41 0.29
N LEU A 208 12.83 -1.28 -0.35
CA LEU A 208 12.99 0.01 0.32
C LEU A 208 11.67 0.52 0.88
N SER A 209 10.63 0.57 0.06
CA SER A 209 9.31 1.07 0.45
C SER A 209 8.65 0.20 1.52
N ASN A 210 8.82 -1.12 1.46
CA ASN A 210 8.29 -2.08 2.43
C ASN A 210 8.76 -1.79 3.86
N MET A 211 10.04 -1.42 4.03
CA MET A 211 10.61 -1.17 5.37
C MET A 211 10.32 0.24 5.91
N ALA A 212 9.57 1.09 5.19
CA ALA A 212 9.26 2.44 5.65
C ALA A 212 8.57 2.44 7.03
N VAL A 213 7.61 1.52 7.22
CA VAL A 213 6.86 1.39 8.47
C VAL A 213 7.74 1.04 9.68
N GLU A 214 8.88 0.37 9.47
CA GLU A 214 9.82 0.00 10.55
C GLU A 214 10.52 1.21 11.18
N MET A 215 10.49 2.36 10.49
CA MET A 215 10.97 3.65 11.00
C MET A 215 9.84 4.51 11.60
N GLY A 216 8.61 3.99 11.58
CA GLY A 216 7.38 4.70 11.95
C GLY A 216 6.76 5.52 10.81
N ALA A 217 7.29 5.43 9.59
CA ALA A 217 6.82 6.21 8.45
C ALA A 217 5.38 5.84 8.07
N LYS A 218 4.63 6.86 7.64
CA LYS A 218 3.28 6.70 7.10
C LYS A 218 3.29 6.03 5.71
N VAL A 219 4.29 6.35 4.90
CA VAL A 219 4.48 5.84 3.54
C VAL A 219 5.96 5.90 3.14
N GLY A 220 6.40 4.97 2.29
CA GLY A 220 7.72 4.97 1.66
C GLY A 220 7.60 5.14 0.14
N LEU A 221 7.92 6.33 -0.36
CA LEU A 221 7.69 6.73 -1.75
C LEU A 221 8.97 6.70 -2.58
N ILE A 222 8.84 6.21 -3.80
CA ILE A 222 9.83 6.34 -4.88
C ILE A 222 9.12 6.95 -6.08
N GLU A 223 9.73 7.93 -6.73
CA GLU A 223 9.19 8.53 -7.95
C GLU A 223 9.16 7.49 -9.07
N ALA A 224 8.00 7.35 -9.73
CA ALA A 224 7.84 6.44 -10.85
C ALA A 224 8.67 6.91 -12.06
N ASP A 225 9.43 6.01 -12.66
CA ASP A 225 10.24 6.26 -13.85
C ASP A 225 10.02 5.16 -14.91
N GLU A 226 10.83 5.15 -15.97
CA GLU A 226 10.69 4.21 -17.08
C GLU A 226 10.64 2.75 -16.64
N LYS A 227 11.37 2.38 -15.57
CA LYS A 227 11.37 1.01 -15.04
C LYS A 227 10.05 0.66 -14.37
N THR A 228 9.41 1.62 -13.73
CA THR A 228 8.07 1.45 -13.17
C THR A 228 7.07 1.16 -14.28
N TYR A 229 7.10 1.93 -15.37
CA TYR A 229 6.20 1.73 -16.50
C TYR A 229 6.52 0.45 -17.29
N GLU A 230 7.80 0.12 -17.46
CA GLU A 230 8.22 -1.14 -18.11
C GLU A 230 7.74 -2.35 -17.31
N TYR A 231 7.87 -2.33 -15.98
CA TYR A 231 7.37 -3.40 -15.12
C TYR A 231 5.85 -3.60 -15.23
N LEU A 232 5.09 -2.52 -15.45
CA LEU A 232 3.63 -2.55 -15.54
C LEU A 232 3.10 -2.87 -16.94
N ARG A 233 3.92 -2.75 -17.99
CA ARG A 233 3.48 -2.84 -19.40
C ARG A 233 2.72 -4.12 -19.72
N ASP A 234 3.15 -5.25 -19.17
CA ASP A 234 2.52 -6.56 -19.44
C ASP A 234 1.42 -6.92 -18.43
N LYS A 235 1.16 -6.05 -17.44
CA LYS A 235 0.21 -6.28 -16.35
C LYS A 235 -1.05 -5.41 -16.44
N VAL A 236 -0.95 -4.28 -17.14
CA VAL A 236 -1.98 -3.24 -17.16
C VAL A 236 -2.17 -2.72 -18.57
N SER A 237 -3.39 -2.34 -18.96
CA SER A 237 -3.60 -1.75 -20.29
C SER A 237 -2.95 -0.36 -20.41
N GLU A 238 -2.55 0.03 -21.61
CA GLU A 238 -1.92 1.34 -21.87
C GLU A 238 -2.82 2.53 -21.46
N LYS A 239 -4.15 2.35 -21.48
CA LYS A 239 -5.12 3.36 -21.04
C LYS A 239 -5.09 3.60 -19.52
N GLU A 240 -4.57 2.65 -18.76
CA GLU A 240 -4.54 2.68 -17.29
C GLU A 240 -3.20 3.16 -16.72
N LEU A 241 -2.19 3.37 -17.58
CA LEU A 241 -0.86 3.92 -17.23
C LEU A 241 -0.84 5.44 -17.47
#